data_AF-A0A1G0L5Y2-F1
#
_entry.id   AF-A0A1G0L5Y2-F1
#
_cell.length_a   1.000
_cell.length_b   1.000
_cell.length_c   1.000
_cell.angle_alpha   90.00
_cell.angle_beta   90.00
_cell.angle_gamma   90.00
#
_symmetry.space_group_name_H-M   'P 1'
#
loop_
_entity.id
_entity.type
_entity.pdbx_description
1 polymer ?
#
loop_
_entity_poly.entity_id
_entity_poly.type
_entity_poly.pdbx_seq_one_letter_code
_entity_poly.pdbx_strand_id
1 'polypeptide(L)'
;MLLAVVASCRLAAQDLPAIRTALQLAAEGRSDSARKLVEAELRRSHPGEAAYVEALYFRARLATYGDSAERDLRRVAIEFSTSRWADDALLQLAQLAMAAGNPASALTLAERLRRDYPGSELRARAGFWAGRAGFDVGEPRAACALLDSAQAEAAGDVEFANQVAFYQARCSGLAPAPPPAESARAAPAPAPPRVDSQAAVSASAARDSNPTARPAAAPVEPAAVAAPRTRPFEVQVSAARSDQAARRVADRLTRAGYATRIVASADGFRRVRVGPYETIEAAEAAARDLRRLVGGTPFVVRTP
;
A
#
# COMPACT_ATOMS: atom_id res chain seq x y z
N MET A 1 -27.05 45.96 18.93
CA MET A 1 -26.12 44.83 19.06
C MET A 1 -25.75 44.38 17.65
N LEU A 2 -24.55 44.74 17.17
CA LEU A 2 -24.10 44.32 15.84
C LEU A 2 -23.56 42.89 15.91
N LEU A 3 -24.03 42.00 15.05
CA LEU A 3 -23.27 40.80 14.70
C LEU A 3 -22.21 41.23 13.67
N ALA A 4 -20.94 41.03 13.99
CA ALA A 4 -19.87 41.18 13.02
C ALA A 4 -19.94 40.02 12.01
N VAL A 5 -20.13 40.34 10.73
CA VAL A 5 -19.89 39.38 9.65
C VAL A 5 -18.38 39.11 9.61
N VAL A 6 -17.96 37.99 10.20
CA VAL A 6 -16.57 37.53 10.10
C VAL A 6 -16.33 37.08 8.66
N ALA A 7 -15.76 37.97 7.86
CA ALA A 7 -15.44 37.69 6.46
C ALA A 7 -14.52 36.45 6.36
N SER A 8 -14.85 35.53 5.44
CA SER A 8 -14.21 34.21 5.29
C SER A 8 -12.79 34.27 4.68
N CYS A 9 -11.89 35.02 5.31
CA CYS A 9 -10.55 35.35 4.84
C CYS A 9 -9.53 34.21 5.07
N ARG A 10 -9.87 32.96 4.68
CA ARG A 10 -9.04 31.76 4.93
C ARG A 10 -8.84 30.77 3.77
N LEU A 11 -9.46 30.99 2.60
CA LEU A 11 -9.34 30.03 1.48
C LEU A 11 -8.28 30.39 0.42
N ALA A 12 -7.95 31.67 0.20
CA ALA A 12 -7.03 32.07 -0.88
C ALA A 12 -5.53 31.77 -0.64
N ALA A 13 -5.14 31.39 0.58
CA ALA A 13 -3.74 31.23 0.99
C ALA A 13 -3.19 29.80 0.86
N GLN A 14 -3.95 28.88 0.26
CA GLN A 14 -3.68 27.43 0.34
C GLN A 14 -3.39 26.75 -1.01
N ASP A 15 -3.05 27.52 -2.05
CA ASP A 15 -2.59 26.97 -3.34
C ASP A 15 -1.19 27.55 -3.60
N LEU A 16 -0.17 26.70 -3.52
CA LEU A 16 1.22 27.12 -3.70
C LEU A 16 1.43 27.75 -5.09
N PRO A 17 1.93 28.99 -5.20
CA PRO A 17 2.17 29.62 -6.49
C PRO A 17 3.11 28.80 -7.40
N ALA A 18 4.13 28.16 -6.81
CA ALA A 18 5.03 27.25 -7.51
C ALA A 18 4.29 26.06 -8.14
N ILE A 19 3.27 25.51 -7.47
CA ILE A 19 2.46 24.41 -7.97
C ILE A 19 1.54 24.88 -9.11
N ARG A 20 0.90 26.05 -8.97
CA ARG A 20 0.10 26.65 -10.05
C ARG A 20 0.94 26.87 -11.31
N THR A 21 2.15 27.41 -11.17
CA THR A 21 3.11 27.55 -12.27
C THR A 21 3.59 26.20 -12.82
N ALA A 22 3.79 25.18 -11.98
CA ALA A 22 4.15 23.84 -12.45
C ALA A 22 3.03 23.20 -13.28
N LEU A 23 1.76 23.37 -12.90
CA LEU A 23 0.61 22.88 -13.67
C LEU A 23 0.49 23.59 -15.02
N GLN A 24 0.71 24.92 -15.07
CA GLN A 24 0.78 25.65 -16.33
C GLN A 24 1.92 25.13 -17.22
N LEU A 25 3.13 24.96 -16.66
CA LEU A 25 4.28 24.41 -17.39
C LEU A 25 3.99 23.01 -17.95
N ALA A 26 3.27 22.15 -17.21
CA ALA A 26 2.88 20.83 -17.69
C ALA A 26 1.86 20.91 -18.85
N ALA A 27 0.89 21.84 -18.78
CA ALA A 27 -0.07 22.09 -19.87
C ALA A 27 0.61 22.67 -21.13
N GLU A 28 1.68 23.46 -20.97
CA GLU A 28 2.57 23.91 -22.06
C GLU A 28 3.49 22.79 -22.60
N GLY A 29 3.35 21.55 -22.14
CA GLY A 29 4.21 20.40 -22.52
C GLY A 29 5.59 20.42 -21.86
N ARG A 30 5.88 21.39 -21.00
CA ARG A 30 7.18 21.61 -20.33
C ARG A 30 7.27 20.84 -19.01
N SER A 31 6.86 19.57 -19.04
CA SER A 31 6.74 18.68 -17.87
C SER A 31 8.03 18.53 -17.06
N ASP A 32 9.19 18.68 -17.69
CA ASP A 32 10.50 18.68 -17.01
C ASP A 32 10.71 19.92 -16.14
N SER A 33 10.26 21.09 -16.60
CA SER A 33 10.27 22.33 -15.82
C SER A 33 9.26 22.25 -14.68
N ALA A 34 8.07 21.70 -14.95
CA ALA A 34 7.04 21.46 -13.94
C ALA A 34 7.55 20.58 -12.80
N ARG A 35 8.10 19.39 -13.12
CA ARG A 35 8.69 18.46 -12.13
C ARG A 35 9.80 19.12 -11.32
N LYS A 36 10.71 19.86 -11.96
CA LYS A 36 11.81 20.57 -11.26
C LYS A 36 11.31 21.63 -10.27
N LEU A 37 10.21 22.30 -10.58
CA LEU A 37 9.61 23.33 -9.71
C LEU A 37 8.92 22.71 -8.49
N VAL A 38 8.12 21.65 -8.67
CA VAL A 38 7.49 20.92 -7.54
C VAL A 38 8.54 20.29 -6.62
N GLU A 39 9.57 19.67 -7.20
CA GLU A 39 10.68 19.04 -6.47
C GLU A 39 11.62 20.07 -5.81
N ALA A 40 11.56 21.35 -6.21
CA ALA A 40 12.19 22.44 -5.45
C ALA A 40 11.36 22.85 -4.23
N GLU A 41 10.03 22.85 -4.33
CA GLU A 41 9.13 23.18 -3.21
C GLU A 41 9.13 22.08 -2.13
N LEU A 42 9.20 20.80 -2.54
CA LEU A 42 9.40 19.65 -1.63
C LEU A 42 10.71 19.67 -0.83
N ARG A 43 11.74 20.38 -1.32
CA ARG A 43 13.00 20.60 -0.58
C ARG A 43 12.97 21.83 0.33
N ARG A 44 11.98 22.71 0.17
CA ARG A 44 11.80 23.93 0.98
C ARG A 44 10.82 23.73 2.13
N SER A 45 9.92 22.75 2.02
CA SER A 45 8.88 22.44 2.98
C SER A 45 9.20 21.18 3.80
N HIS A 46 8.55 21.01 4.94
CA HIS A 46 8.81 19.95 5.91
C HIS A 46 7.62 18.98 6.08
N PRO A 47 7.86 17.68 6.32
CA PRO A 47 6.79 16.71 6.59
C PRO A 47 5.86 17.16 7.73
N GLY A 48 4.57 17.27 7.43
CA GLY A 48 3.53 17.80 8.34
C GLY A 48 3.02 19.19 7.95
N GLU A 49 3.75 19.95 7.13
CA GLU A 49 3.27 21.21 6.55
C GLU A 49 2.30 20.94 5.40
N ALA A 50 1.23 21.75 5.27
CA ALA A 50 0.28 21.63 4.17
C ALA A 50 0.95 21.77 2.79
N ALA A 51 1.95 22.66 2.69
CA ALA A 51 2.78 22.87 1.50
C ALA A 51 3.53 21.60 1.06
N TYR A 52 4.06 20.84 2.03
CA TYR A 52 4.76 19.58 1.75
C TYR A 52 3.81 18.53 1.17
N VAL A 53 2.60 18.41 1.73
CA VAL A 53 1.61 17.43 1.25
C VAL A 53 1.06 17.79 -0.13
N GLU A 54 0.81 19.09 -0.39
CA GLU A 54 0.45 19.59 -1.72
C GLU A 54 1.55 19.27 -2.75
N ALA A 55 2.79 19.64 -2.46
CA ALA A 55 3.90 19.40 -3.38
C ALA A 55 4.20 17.89 -3.56
N LEU A 56 3.96 17.05 -2.55
CA LEU A 56 4.07 15.59 -2.65
C LEU A 56 3.00 15.01 -3.59
N TYR A 57 1.74 15.41 -3.41
CA TYR A 57 0.62 15.02 -4.28
C TYR A 57 0.87 15.45 -5.74
N PHE A 58 1.35 16.68 -5.97
CA PHE A 58 1.64 17.15 -7.33
C PHE A 58 2.91 16.57 -7.94
N ARG A 59 3.91 16.16 -7.15
CA ARG A 59 5.05 15.37 -7.69
C ARG A 59 4.56 14.03 -8.21
N ALA A 60 3.61 13.41 -7.51
CA ALA A 60 2.99 12.17 -7.94
C ALA A 60 2.19 12.36 -9.26
N ARG A 61 1.38 13.42 -9.36
CA ARG A 61 0.61 13.75 -10.59
C ARG A 61 1.47 14.04 -11.81
N LEU A 62 2.67 14.56 -11.61
CA LEU A 62 3.62 14.90 -12.67
C LEU A 62 4.70 13.81 -12.86
N ALA A 63 4.57 12.66 -12.20
CA ALA A 63 5.57 11.59 -12.27
C ALA A 63 5.58 10.90 -13.64
N THR A 64 6.79 10.62 -14.15
CA THR A 64 6.99 9.95 -15.45
C THR A 64 6.62 8.46 -15.42
N TYR A 65 6.57 7.85 -14.23
CA TYR A 65 6.33 6.42 -14.06
C TYR A 65 5.27 6.14 -12.98
N GLY A 66 4.41 5.15 -13.24
CA GLY A 66 3.35 4.73 -12.31
C GLY A 66 3.89 4.43 -10.91
N ASP A 67 4.96 3.65 -10.80
CA ASP A 67 5.57 3.28 -9.51
C ASP A 67 5.97 4.49 -8.64
N SER A 68 6.41 5.59 -9.27
CA SER A 68 6.72 6.84 -8.56
C SER A 68 5.46 7.59 -8.12
N ALA A 69 4.44 7.66 -8.98
CA ALA A 69 3.14 8.21 -8.60
C ALA A 69 2.53 7.41 -7.44
N GLU A 70 2.54 6.08 -7.52
CA GLU A 70 1.94 5.21 -6.52
C GLU A 70 2.59 5.37 -5.14
N ARG A 71 3.92 5.49 -5.06
CA ARG A 71 4.62 5.71 -3.78
C ARG A 71 4.21 7.04 -3.13
N ASP A 72 4.22 8.14 -3.88
CA ASP A 72 3.90 9.46 -3.35
C ASP A 72 2.39 9.58 -3.02
N LEU A 73 1.49 9.05 -3.87
CA LEU A 73 0.05 9.02 -3.59
C LEU A 73 -0.29 8.13 -2.38
N ARG A 74 0.31 6.94 -2.26
CA ARG A 74 0.17 6.08 -1.06
C ARG A 74 0.59 6.83 0.20
N ARG A 75 1.67 7.61 0.11
CA ARG A 75 2.18 8.42 1.21
C ARG A 75 1.18 9.50 1.64
N VAL A 76 0.60 10.24 0.67
CA VAL A 76 -0.48 11.19 0.95
C VAL A 76 -1.71 10.50 1.59
N ALA A 77 -2.15 9.38 1.04
CA ALA A 77 -3.34 8.64 1.51
C ALA A 77 -3.16 7.83 2.83
N ILE A 78 -1.94 7.76 3.38
CA ILE A 78 -1.62 6.97 4.58
C ILE A 78 -0.96 7.82 5.67
N GLU A 79 0.13 8.53 5.37
CA GLU A 79 0.83 9.40 6.34
C GLU A 79 0.09 10.73 6.54
N PHE A 80 -0.62 11.22 5.52
CA PHE A 80 -1.30 12.52 5.51
C PHE A 80 -2.82 12.40 5.28
N SER A 81 -3.44 11.36 5.84
CA SER A 81 -4.86 11.02 5.65
C SER A 81 -5.86 12.09 6.13
N THR A 82 -5.44 13.04 6.96
CA THR A 82 -6.26 14.20 7.37
C THR A 82 -6.07 15.44 6.48
N SER A 83 -5.30 15.34 5.39
CA SER A 83 -5.09 16.42 4.44
C SER A 83 -6.19 16.47 3.37
N ARG A 84 -6.39 17.65 2.76
CA ARG A 84 -7.32 17.88 1.64
C ARG A 84 -6.97 17.15 0.33
N TRP A 85 -5.88 16.38 0.33
CA TRP A 85 -5.35 15.67 -0.84
C TRP A 85 -5.46 14.15 -0.69
N ALA A 86 -5.99 13.64 0.42
CA ALA A 86 -5.94 12.21 0.76
C ALA A 86 -7.03 11.37 0.07
N ASP A 87 -8.23 11.92 -0.10
CA ASP A 87 -9.27 11.39 -0.97
C ASP A 87 -8.85 11.50 -2.45
N ASP A 88 -8.34 12.65 -2.84
CA ASP A 88 -7.78 12.93 -4.16
C ASP A 88 -6.66 11.92 -4.55
N ALA A 89 -5.82 11.58 -3.58
CA ALA A 89 -4.79 10.53 -3.73
C ALA A 89 -5.38 9.12 -3.80
N LEU A 90 -6.40 8.78 -2.99
CA LEU A 90 -7.08 7.47 -3.08
C LEU A 90 -7.78 7.27 -4.43
N LEU A 91 -8.40 8.32 -4.98
CA LEU A 91 -9.03 8.27 -6.30
C LEU A 91 -8.01 7.98 -7.40
N GLN A 92 -6.87 8.69 -7.39
CA GLN A 92 -5.80 8.45 -8.36
C GLN A 92 -5.11 7.09 -8.18
N LEU A 93 -4.97 6.60 -6.94
CA LEU A 93 -4.49 5.23 -6.70
C LEU A 93 -5.44 4.19 -7.30
N ALA A 94 -6.77 4.38 -7.18
CA ALA A 94 -7.75 3.49 -7.79
C ALA A 94 -7.67 3.53 -9.34
N GLN A 95 -7.51 4.72 -9.92
CA GLN A 95 -7.32 4.90 -11.37
C GLN A 95 -6.03 4.24 -11.87
N LEU A 96 -4.92 4.41 -11.15
CA LEU A 96 -3.63 3.80 -11.46
C LEU A 96 -3.69 2.27 -11.32
N ALA A 97 -4.39 1.75 -10.32
CA ALA A 97 -4.62 0.32 -10.15
C ALA A 97 -5.45 -0.29 -11.30
N MET A 98 -6.47 0.42 -11.81
CA MET A 98 -7.17 0.00 -13.04
C MET A 98 -6.25 0.01 -14.26
N ALA A 99 -5.46 1.08 -14.44
CA ALA A 99 -4.51 1.17 -15.56
C ALA A 99 -3.42 0.08 -15.50
N ALA A 100 -3.06 -0.38 -14.31
CA ALA A 100 -2.14 -1.49 -14.07
C ALA A 100 -2.80 -2.89 -14.16
N GLY A 101 -4.08 -2.99 -14.53
CA GLY A 101 -4.80 -4.28 -14.63
C GLY A 101 -5.09 -4.95 -13.28
N ASN A 102 -5.20 -4.17 -12.20
CA ASN A 102 -5.39 -4.64 -10.82
C ASN A 102 -6.71 -4.11 -10.23
N PRO A 103 -7.87 -4.60 -10.72
CA PRO A 103 -9.18 -4.08 -10.30
C PRO A 103 -9.49 -4.38 -8.83
N ALA A 104 -8.98 -5.48 -8.27
CA ALA A 104 -9.15 -5.79 -6.83
C ALA A 104 -8.57 -4.70 -5.92
N SER A 105 -7.42 -4.12 -6.29
CA SER A 105 -6.85 -2.98 -5.56
C SER A 105 -7.63 -1.70 -5.82
N ALA A 106 -8.07 -1.46 -7.07
CA ALA A 106 -8.87 -0.29 -7.42
C ALA A 106 -10.20 -0.22 -6.66
N LEU A 107 -10.93 -1.35 -6.56
CA LEU A 107 -12.13 -1.49 -5.75
C LEU A 107 -11.86 -1.11 -4.29
N THR A 108 -10.85 -1.76 -3.68
CA THR A 108 -10.46 -1.52 -2.28
C THR A 108 -10.12 -0.04 -2.00
N LEU A 109 -9.43 0.63 -2.93
CA LEU A 109 -9.02 2.03 -2.80
C LEU A 109 -10.20 3.00 -2.97
N ALA A 110 -11.09 2.74 -3.92
CA ALA A 110 -12.26 3.58 -4.19
C ALA A 110 -13.36 3.41 -3.11
N GLU A 111 -13.58 2.19 -2.61
CA GLU A 111 -14.43 1.95 -1.43
C GLU A 111 -13.85 2.58 -0.17
N ARG A 112 -12.52 2.56 0.00
CA ARG A 112 -11.85 3.27 1.08
C ARG A 112 -12.14 4.77 1.03
N LEU A 113 -12.08 5.40 -0.15
CA LEU A 113 -12.45 6.81 -0.30
C LEU A 113 -13.90 7.06 0.15
N ARG A 114 -14.86 6.29 -0.40
CA ARG A 114 -16.30 6.43 -0.09
C ARG A 114 -16.65 6.31 1.39
N ARG A 115 -15.89 5.53 2.14
CA ARG A 115 -16.11 5.23 3.57
C ARG A 115 -15.33 6.17 4.49
N ASP A 116 -14.04 6.39 4.22
CA ASP A 116 -13.17 7.19 5.09
C ASP A 116 -13.41 8.70 4.88
N TYR A 117 -13.94 9.12 3.72
CA TYR A 117 -14.19 10.53 3.35
C TYR A 117 -15.65 10.73 2.87
N PRO A 118 -16.66 10.52 3.74
CA PRO A 118 -18.07 10.48 3.35
C PRO A 118 -18.64 11.82 2.83
N GLY A 119 -17.95 12.94 3.08
CA GLY A 119 -18.30 14.28 2.59
C GLY A 119 -17.46 14.78 1.41
N SER A 120 -16.63 13.93 0.78
CA SER A 120 -15.81 14.31 -0.36
C SER A 120 -16.65 14.48 -1.64
N GLU A 121 -16.38 15.54 -2.41
CA GLU A 121 -16.93 15.73 -3.77
C GLU A 121 -16.52 14.59 -4.73
N LEU A 122 -15.41 13.89 -4.42
CA LEU A 122 -14.93 12.75 -5.17
C LEU A 122 -15.68 11.43 -4.84
N ARG A 123 -16.58 11.41 -3.85
CA ARG A 123 -17.29 10.21 -3.38
C ARG A 123 -18.12 9.53 -4.48
N ALA A 124 -18.86 10.30 -5.27
CA ALA A 124 -19.62 9.80 -6.41
C ALA A 124 -18.68 9.21 -7.47
N ARG A 125 -17.60 9.93 -7.79
CA ARG A 125 -16.58 9.52 -8.77
C ARG A 125 -15.84 8.25 -8.32
N ALA A 126 -15.60 8.10 -7.03
CA ALA A 126 -15.09 6.87 -6.43
C ALA A 126 -16.10 5.72 -6.54
N GLY A 127 -17.41 5.96 -6.38
CA GLY A 127 -18.47 4.99 -6.68
C GLY A 127 -18.41 4.43 -8.09
N PHE A 128 -18.21 5.30 -9.08
CA PHE A 128 -18.02 4.90 -10.47
C PHE A 128 -16.77 4.03 -10.67
N TRP A 129 -15.61 4.41 -10.12
CA TRP A 129 -14.38 3.62 -10.24
C TRP A 129 -14.48 2.29 -9.47
N ALA A 130 -15.12 2.27 -8.30
CA ALA A 130 -15.40 1.06 -7.53
C ALA A 130 -16.34 0.12 -8.30
N GLY A 131 -17.42 0.64 -8.89
CA GLY A 131 -18.36 -0.14 -9.68
C GLY A 131 -17.72 -0.78 -10.92
N ARG A 132 -16.90 -0.01 -11.65
CA ARG A 132 -16.09 -0.54 -12.76
C ARG A 132 -15.16 -1.67 -12.32
N ALA A 133 -14.43 -1.45 -11.23
CA ALA A 133 -13.54 -2.46 -10.66
C ALA A 133 -14.30 -3.71 -10.16
N GLY A 134 -15.49 -3.54 -9.58
CA GLY A 134 -16.33 -4.63 -9.10
C GLY A 134 -16.78 -5.59 -10.19
N PHE A 135 -17.11 -5.08 -11.39
CA PHE A 135 -17.38 -5.95 -12.55
C PHE A 135 -16.16 -6.79 -12.93
N ASP A 136 -14.98 -6.17 -13.00
CA ASP A 136 -13.74 -6.84 -13.41
C ASP A 136 -13.18 -7.79 -12.33
N VAL A 137 -13.63 -7.66 -11.08
CA VAL A 137 -13.38 -8.60 -9.96
C VAL A 137 -14.39 -9.77 -9.94
N GLY A 138 -15.53 -9.65 -10.62
CA GLY A 138 -16.59 -10.66 -10.65
C GLY A 138 -17.70 -10.47 -9.61
N GLU A 139 -17.87 -9.27 -9.06
CA GLU A 139 -18.87 -8.91 -8.05
C GLU A 139 -19.97 -7.97 -8.63
N PRO A 140 -20.76 -8.41 -9.63
CA PRO A 140 -21.61 -7.52 -10.42
C PRO A 140 -22.77 -6.90 -9.62
N ARG A 141 -23.28 -7.55 -8.57
CA ARG A 141 -24.32 -6.97 -7.71
C ARG A 141 -23.80 -5.80 -6.88
N ALA A 142 -22.60 -5.94 -6.31
CA ALA A 142 -21.94 -4.86 -5.57
C ALA A 142 -21.57 -3.72 -6.53
N ALA A 143 -21.04 -4.07 -7.72
CA ALA A 143 -20.73 -3.11 -8.78
C ALA A 143 -21.91 -2.21 -9.16
N CYS A 144 -23.10 -2.79 -9.30
CA CYS A 144 -24.33 -2.05 -9.59
C CYS A 144 -24.75 -1.12 -8.45
N ALA A 145 -24.78 -1.61 -7.20
CA ALA A 145 -25.10 -0.75 -6.04
C ALA A 145 -24.12 0.43 -5.87
N LEU A 146 -22.83 0.24 -6.22
CA LEU A 146 -21.82 1.29 -6.24
C LEU A 146 -22.06 2.33 -7.36
N LEU A 147 -22.55 1.90 -8.53
CA LEU A 147 -22.94 2.77 -9.65
C LEU A 147 -24.25 3.51 -9.38
N ASP A 148 -25.25 2.85 -8.79
CA ASP A 148 -26.54 3.47 -8.47
C ASP A 148 -26.37 4.62 -7.47
N SER A 149 -25.51 4.45 -6.46
CA SER A 149 -25.09 5.53 -5.56
C SER A 149 -24.25 6.59 -6.28
N ALA A 150 -23.37 6.22 -7.22
CA ALA A 150 -22.63 7.21 -8.01
C ALA A 150 -23.57 8.07 -8.87
N GLN A 151 -24.64 7.49 -9.42
CA GLN A 151 -25.66 8.18 -10.22
C GLN A 151 -26.53 9.11 -9.37
N ALA A 152 -26.95 8.65 -8.19
CA ALA A 152 -27.71 9.47 -7.23
C ALA A 152 -26.90 10.68 -6.71
N GLU A 153 -25.58 10.59 -6.74
CA GLU A 153 -24.64 11.60 -6.23
C GLU A 153 -23.99 12.45 -7.36
N ALA A 154 -24.34 12.22 -8.64
CA ALA A 154 -23.78 12.91 -9.81
C ALA A 154 -24.30 14.35 -10.01
N ALA A 155 -24.49 15.09 -8.92
CA ALA A 155 -25.29 16.32 -8.85
C ALA A 155 -24.90 17.39 -9.90
N GLY A 156 -25.68 17.47 -10.99
CA GLY A 156 -25.52 18.46 -12.07
C GLY A 156 -24.44 18.13 -13.11
N ASP A 157 -23.54 17.17 -12.86
CA ASP A 157 -22.52 16.73 -13.82
C ASP A 157 -23.15 15.73 -14.82
N VAL A 158 -23.81 16.28 -15.84
CA VAL A 158 -24.50 15.51 -16.90
C VAL A 158 -23.53 14.56 -17.63
N GLU A 159 -22.29 14.98 -17.86
CA GLU A 159 -21.28 14.15 -18.51
C GLU A 159 -20.85 12.97 -17.63
N PHE A 160 -20.73 13.16 -16.32
CA PHE A 160 -20.47 12.06 -15.39
C PHE A 160 -21.71 11.16 -15.21
N ALA A 161 -22.92 11.71 -15.16
CA ALA A 161 -24.16 10.93 -15.13
C ALA A 161 -24.31 10.04 -16.38
N ASN A 162 -23.96 10.55 -17.56
CA ASN A 162 -23.91 9.78 -18.80
C ASN A 162 -22.85 8.66 -18.74
N GLN A 163 -21.67 8.94 -18.17
CA GLN A 163 -20.62 7.94 -17.97
C GLN A 163 -21.05 6.82 -17.00
N VAL A 164 -21.73 7.16 -15.90
CA VAL A 164 -22.25 6.17 -14.94
C VAL A 164 -23.35 5.32 -15.57
N ALA A 165 -24.32 5.96 -16.25
CA ALA A 165 -25.41 5.27 -16.94
C ALA A 165 -24.93 4.26 -18.00
N PHE A 166 -23.85 4.58 -18.74
CA PHE A 166 -23.23 3.65 -19.68
C PHE A 166 -22.75 2.34 -19.01
N TYR A 167 -22.21 2.40 -17.79
CA TYR A 167 -21.83 1.20 -17.05
C TYR A 167 -23.03 0.52 -16.36
N GLN A 168 -24.05 1.29 -15.93
CA GLN A 168 -25.29 0.72 -15.38
C GLN A 168 -26.06 -0.15 -16.39
N ALA A 169 -25.85 0.01 -17.71
CA ALA A 169 -26.41 -0.91 -18.71
C ALA A 169 -26.06 -2.40 -18.46
N ARG A 170 -24.89 -2.66 -17.85
CA ARG A 170 -24.44 -4.01 -17.44
C ARG A 170 -25.20 -4.59 -16.23
N CYS A 171 -26.05 -3.80 -15.57
CA CYS A 171 -26.88 -4.22 -14.44
C CYS A 171 -28.20 -4.85 -14.87
N SER A 172 -28.55 -4.79 -16.16
CA SER A 172 -29.76 -5.41 -16.70
C SER A 172 -29.80 -6.92 -16.41
N GLY A 173 -30.96 -7.41 -15.95
CA GLY A 173 -31.17 -8.81 -15.56
C GLY A 173 -30.64 -9.21 -14.17
N LEU A 174 -29.87 -8.36 -13.49
CA LEU A 174 -29.52 -8.59 -12.09
C LEU A 174 -30.68 -8.17 -11.19
N ALA A 175 -31.30 -9.14 -10.51
CA ALA A 175 -32.19 -8.84 -9.40
C ALA A 175 -31.41 -8.02 -8.34
N PRO A 176 -32.03 -6.98 -7.74
CA PRO A 176 -31.41 -6.18 -6.69
C PRO A 176 -30.81 -7.07 -5.60
N ALA A 177 -29.68 -6.64 -5.03
CA ALA A 177 -29.17 -7.31 -3.84
C ALA A 177 -30.26 -7.27 -2.75
N PRO A 178 -30.59 -8.40 -2.09
CA PRO A 178 -31.48 -8.35 -0.94
C PRO A 178 -30.89 -7.39 0.10
N PRO A 179 -31.72 -6.65 0.86
CA PRO A 179 -31.21 -5.74 1.88
C PRO A 179 -30.27 -6.51 2.82
N PRO A 180 -29.15 -5.90 3.26
CA PRO A 180 -28.21 -6.56 4.15
C PRO A 180 -28.98 -7.06 5.37
N ALA A 181 -28.89 -8.37 5.62
CA ALA A 181 -29.65 -9.00 6.71
C ALA A 181 -29.33 -8.26 8.01
N GLU A 182 -30.34 -7.59 8.57
CA GLU A 182 -30.20 -6.78 9.77
C GLU A 182 -29.60 -7.68 10.84
N SER A 183 -28.41 -7.32 11.34
CA SER A 183 -27.57 -8.26 12.08
C SER A 183 -28.25 -8.65 13.39
N ALA A 184 -28.92 -9.80 13.38
CA ALA A 184 -29.55 -10.41 14.53
C ALA A 184 -28.53 -10.43 15.66
N ARG A 185 -28.78 -9.63 16.69
CA ARG A 185 -27.78 -9.30 17.72
C ARG A 185 -27.20 -10.59 18.28
N ALA A 186 -25.92 -10.84 17.99
CA ALA A 186 -25.21 -11.98 18.55
C ALA A 186 -25.28 -11.88 20.07
N ALA A 187 -25.99 -12.82 20.69
CA ALA A 187 -26.08 -12.88 22.14
C ALA A 187 -24.65 -13.02 22.72
N PRO A 188 -24.31 -12.29 23.80
CA PRO A 188 -22.96 -12.32 24.33
C PRO A 188 -22.63 -13.74 24.81
N ALA A 189 -21.61 -14.35 24.20
CA ALA A 189 -21.12 -15.65 24.62
C ALA A 189 -20.56 -15.58 26.05
N PRO A 190 -20.79 -16.59 26.89
CA PRO A 190 -20.27 -16.60 28.26
C PRO A 190 -18.73 -16.63 28.27
N ALA A 191 -18.13 -15.88 29.19
CA ALA A 191 -16.67 -15.79 29.30
C ALA A 191 -16.05 -17.12 29.78
N PRO A 192 -14.86 -17.49 29.27
CA PRO A 192 -14.15 -18.67 29.74
C PRO A 192 -13.63 -18.48 31.19
N PRO A 193 -13.60 -19.54 32.01
CA PRO A 193 -13.04 -19.46 33.36
C PRO A 193 -11.54 -19.21 33.32
N ARG A 194 -11.04 -18.39 34.25
CA ARG A 194 -9.60 -18.30 34.54
C ARG A 194 -9.20 -19.50 35.39
N VAL A 195 -8.02 -20.06 35.11
CA VAL A 195 -7.42 -21.12 35.92
C VAL A 195 -6.02 -20.64 36.32
N ASP A 196 -5.87 -20.27 37.59
CA ASP A 196 -4.58 -19.88 38.14
C ASP A 196 -3.67 -21.11 38.26
N SER A 197 -2.42 -20.98 37.82
CA SER A 197 -1.42 -22.06 37.86
C SER A 197 -0.27 -21.68 38.79
N GLN A 198 -0.15 -22.36 39.92
CA GLN A 198 1.00 -22.25 40.82
C GLN A 198 1.75 -23.58 40.96
N ALA A 199 3.08 -23.47 40.88
CA ALA A 199 4.11 -24.27 41.55
C ALA A 199 4.14 -25.83 41.46
N ALA A 200 5.24 -26.30 40.84
CA ALA A 200 6.14 -27.35 41.36
C ALA A 200 5.69 -28.85 41.26
N VAL A 201 6.58 -29.86 41.30
CA VAL A 201 8.06 -29.89 41.53
C VAL A 201 8.79 -30.94 40.64
N SER A 202 10.12 -31.01 40.77
CA SER A 202 11.12 -31.98 40.23
C SER A 202 10.79 -33.48 40.48
N ALA A 203 11.50 -34.50 39.96
CA ALA A 203 12.88 -34.65 39.41
C ALA A 203 12.90 -35.81 38.33
N SER A 204 14.01 -36.41 37.81
CA SER A 204 15.42 -36.48 38.24
C SER A 204 16.41 -36.87 37.10
N ALA A 205 17.70 -36.84 37.43
CA ALA A 205 18.94 -37.26 36.75
C ALA A 205 18.98 -38.70 36.17
N ALA A 206 19.96 -39.16 35.38
CA ALA A 206 21.01 -38.58 34.50
C ALA A 206 21.84 -39.74 33.89
N ARG A 207 22.81 -39.45 32.97
CA ARG A 207 24.18 -40.04 32.98
C ARG A 207 25.10 -39.47 31.89
N ASP A 208 26.41 -39.52 32.17
CA ASP A 208 27.51 -38.89 31.45
C ASP A 208 28.15 -39.77 30.36
N SER A 209 28.89 -39.15 29.44
CA SER A 209 30.23 -39.58 29.01
C SER A 209 30.92 -38.57 28.07
N ASN A 210 32.12 -38.11 28.42
CA ASN A 210 33.07 -37.39 27.56
C ASN A 210 34.48 -37.46 28.18
N PRO A 211 35.53 -37.81 27.41
CA PRO A 211 36.69 -36.89 27.24
C PRO A 211 37.26 -36.96 25.80
N THR A 212 38.16 -36.11 25.28
CA THR A 212 39.23 -35.20 25.80
C THR A 212 39.53 -34.15 24.68
N ALA A 213 40.43 -33.13 24.67
CA ALA A 213 41.48 -32.61 25.55
C ALA A 213 41.72 -31.08 25.33
N ARG A 214 42.98 -30.62 25.26
CA ARG A 214 43.50 -29.24 25.06
C ARG A 214 44.96 -29.31 24.53
N PRO A 215 45.67 -28.24 24.08
CA PRO A 215 45.92 -26.93 24.74
C PRO A 215 45.90 -25.70 23.77
N ALA A 216 46.47 -24.51 24.06
CA ALA A 216 46.19 -23.50 25.10
C ALA A 216 47.07 -22.22 24.88
N ALA A 217 46.55 -21.00 25.16
CA ALA A 217 47.23 -19.68 25.09
C ALA A 217 47.69 -19.22 23.67
N ALA A 218 47.99 -17.93 23.37
CA ALA A 218 48.13 -16.70 24.17
C ALA A 218 47.58 -15.45 23.39
N PRO A 219 47.53 -14.22 23.95
CA PRO A 219 46.77 -13.08 23.37
C PRO A 219 47.58 -12.13 22.47
N VAL A 220 46.89 -11.39 21.58
CA VAL A 220 47.40 -10.25 20.79
C VAL A 220 46.33 -9.15 20.70
N GLU A 221 46.77 -7.89 20.59
CA GLU A 221 45.97 -6.66 20.57
C GLU A 221 45.11 -6.42 19.30
N PRO A 222 44.14 -5.48 19.32
CA PRO A 222 43.05 -5.47 18.34
C PRO A 222 43.46 -4.95 16.95
N ALA A 223 43.67 -5.89 16.02
CA ALA A 223 43.49 -5.61 14.60
C ALA A 223 42.06 -5.08 14.37
N ALA A 224 41.94 -3.95 13.65
CA ALA A 224 40.69 -3.20 13.56
C ALA A 224 39.52 -4.09 13.10
N VAL A 225 38.49 -4.21 13.95
CA VAL A 225 37.25 -4.92 13.60
C VAL A 225 36.57 -4.16 12.48
N ALA A 226 36.75 -4.65 11.24
CA ALA A 226 35.93 -4.26 10.12
C ALA A 226 34.46 -4.47 10.55
N ALA A 227 33.70 -3.38 10.58
CA ALA A 227 32.34 -3.36 11.13
C ALA A 227 31.52 -4.52 10.55
N PRO A 228 30.65 -5.18 11.35
CA PRO A 228 29.89 -6.32 10.89
C PRO A 228 29.16 -5.93 9.61
N ARG A 229 29.45 -6.64 8.51
CA ARG A 229 28.82 -6.43 7.19
C ARG A 229 27.36 -6.82 7.28
N THR A 230 26.55 -5.93 7.85
CA THR A 230 25.11 -5.95 7.71
C THR A 230 24.83 -5.95 6.21
N ARG A 231 24.09 -6.96 5.76
CA ARG A 231 23.58 -7.06 4.40
C ARG A 231 22.08 -6.76 4.50
N PRO A 232 21.67 -5.48 4.44
CA PRO A 232 20.37 -5.06 4.94
C PRO A 232 19.28 -5.18 3.87
N PHE A 233 19.48 -6.02 2.84
CA PHE A 233 18.55 -6.16 1.72
C PHE A 233 18.28 -7.64 1.43
N GLU A 234 17.01 -8.02 1.37
CA GLU A 234 16.53 -9.30 0.83
C GLU A 234 15.58 -9.00 -0.35
N VAL A 235 15.56 -9.85 -1.38
CA VAL A 235 14.54 -9.77 -2.43
C VAL A 235 13.38 -10.68 -2.04
N GLN A 236 12.17 -10.13 -1.84
CA GLN A 236 10.98 -10.95 -1.73
C GLN A 236 10.48 -11.33 -3.13
N VAL A 237 10.41 -12.62 -3.40
CA VAL A 237 10.11 -13.17 -4.73
C VAL A 237 8.67 -13.65 -4.85
N SER A 238 8.09 -14.18 -3.77
CA SER A 238 6.67 -14.54 -3.73
C SER A 238 6.09 -14.48 -2.31
N ALA A 239 4.77 -14.40 -2.22
CA ALA A 239 4.02 -14.56 -0.97
C ALA A 239 2.86 -15.52 -1.24
N ALA A 240 2.89 -16.71 -0.64
CA ALA A 240 1.89 -17.75 -0.88
C ALA A 240 1.10 -18.07 0.39
N ARG A 241 -0.21 -18.30 0.27
CA ARG A 241 -1.09 -18.79 1.36
C ARG A 241 -0.93 -20.30 1.65
N SER A 242 0.09 -20.95 1.10
CA SER A 242 0.32 -22.39 1.23
C SER A 242 1.81 -22.71 1.33
N ASP A 243 2.19 -23.45 2.37
CA ASP A 243 3.53 -23.99 2.60
C ASP A 243 4.08 -24.75 1.39
N GLN A 244 3.26 -25.58 0.76
CA GLN A 244 3.67 -26.41 -0.36
C GLN A 244 3.94 -25.56 -1.62
N ALA A 245 3.21 -24.45 -1.80
CA ALA A 245 3.48 -23.48 -2.86
C ALA A 245 4.75 -22.68 -2.60
N ALA A 246 4.97 -22.21 -1.36
CA ALA A 246 6.19 -21.48 -0.98
C ALA A 246 7.45 -22.36 -1.12
N ARG A 247 7.40 -23.62 -0.65
CA ARG A 247 8.48 -24.60 -0.81
C ARG A 247 8.82 -24.82 -2.28
N ARG A 248 7.83 -25.11 -3.15
CA ARG A 248 8.06 -25.29 -4.60
C ARG A 248 8.79 -24.12 -5.29
N VAL A 249 8.59 -22.89 -4.81
CA VAL A 249 9.34 -21.72 -5.30
C VAL A 249 10.75 -21.68 -4.70
N ALA A 250 10.89 -21.82 -3.37
CA ALA A 250 12.19 -21.84 -2.69
C ALA A 250 13.13 -22.94 -3.23
N ASP A 251 12.61 -24.15 -3.48
CA ASP A 251 13.37 -25.28 -4.04
C ASP A 251 13.89 -24.98 -5.46
N ARG A 252 13.08 -24.29 -6.28
CA ARG A 252 13.45 -23.89 -7.65
C ARG A 252 14.54 -22.82 -7.65
N LEU A 253 14.43 -21.84 -6.76
CA LEU A 253 15.43 -20.79 -6.58
C LEU A 253 16.74 -21.34 -6.03
N THR A 254 16.67 -22.24 -5.05
CA THR A 254 17.85 -22.90 -4.47
C THR A 254 18.59 -23.76 -5.51
N ARG A 255 17.87 -24.50 -6.36
CA ARG A 255 18.47 -25.21 -7.51
C ARG A 255 19.10 -24.30 -8.57
N ALA A 256 18.73 -23.02 -8.60
CA ALA A 256 19.35 -22.00 -9.46
C ALA A 256 20.45 -21.20 -8.74
N GLY A 257 20.96 -21.69 -7.60
CA GLY A 257 22.09 -21.10 -6.87
C GLY A 257 21.74 -19.96 -5.91
N TYR A 258 20.47 -19.61 -5.75
CA TYR A 258 20.06 -18.53 -4.86
C TYR A 258 19.91 -18.99 -3.41
N ALA A 259 20.57 -18.30 -2.47
CA ALA A 259 20.32 -18.47 -1.04
C ALA A 259 18.90 -18.01 -0.71
N THR A 260 18.03 -18.93 -0.27
CA THR A 260 16.60 -18.65 -0.05
C THR A 260 16.14 -18.87 1.39
N ARG A 261 15.12 -18.13 1.79
CA ARG A 261 14.47 -18.24 3.10
C ARG A 261 12.96 -18.15 2.94
N ILE A 262 12.21 -19.00 3.65
CA ILE A 262 10.75 -18.84 3.80
C ILE A 262 10.49 -18.14 5.13
N VAL A 263 9.86 -16.98 5.08
CA VAL A 263 9.44 -16.20 6.25
C VAL A 263 7.95 -16.41 6.46
N ALA A 264 7.58 -16.91 7.65
CA ALA A 264 6.19 -16.92 8.10
C ALA A 264 5.76 -15.50 8.50
N SER A 265 4.49 -15.15 8.27
CA SER A 265 3.97 -13.85 8.70
C SER A 265 2.55 -13.96 9.27
N ALA A 266 2.20 -13.01 10.13
CA ALA A 266 0.95 -12.99 10.88
C ALA A 266 -0.30 -12.78 9.99
N ASP A 267 -0.12 -12.31 8.75
CA ASP A 267 -1.16 -12.21 7.72
C ASP A 267 -1.46 -13.54 7.01
N GLY A 268 -0.88 -14.66 7.46
CA GLY A 268 -1.08 -15.99 6.91
C GLY A 268 -0.28 -16.29 5.64
N PHE A 269 0.56 -15.35 5.15
CA PHE A 269 1.41 -15.59 3.99
C PHE A 269 2.79 -16.16 4.36
N ARG A 270 3.22 -17.16 3.59
CA ARG A 270 4.61 -17.62 3.53
C ARG A 270 5.34 -16.81 2.46
N ARG A 271 6.22 -15.91 2.88
CA ARG A 271 7.02 -15.03 2.02
C ARG A 271 8.34 -15.71 1.67
N VAL A 272 8.56 -16.01 0.38
CA VAL A 272 9.83 -16.54 -0.12
C VAL A 272 10.76 -15.36 -0.42
N ARG A 273 11.91 -15.35 0.24
CA ARG A 273 12.94 -14.31 0.11
C ARG A 273 14.26 -14.91 -0.36
N VAL A 274 15.09 -14.06 -0.96
CA VAL A 274 16.42 -14.37 -1.49
C VAL A 274 17.42 -13.34 -0.99
N GLY A 275 18.62 -13.78 -0.60
CA GLY A 275 19.69 -12.91 -0.10
C GLY A 275 20.42 -13.50 1.12
N PRO A 276 21.03 -12.68 1.98
CA PRO A 276 21.00 -11.21 2.00
C PRO A 276 22.08 -10.54 1.13
N TYR A 277 21.79 -9.32 0.67
CA TYR A 277 22.63 -8.49 -0.22
C TYR A 277 23.20 -7.26 0.50
N GLU A 278 24.41 -6.85 0.13
CA GLU A 278 25.16 -5.76 0.76
C GLU A 278 24.69 -4.36 0.33
N THR A 279 24.23 -4.21 -0.92
CA THR A 279 23.71 -2.95 -1.47
C THR A 279 22.35 -3.13 -2.16
N ILE A 280 21.63 -2.03 -2.39
CA ILE A 280 20.31 -2.05 -3.02
C ILE A 280 20.40 -2.43 -4.51
N GLU A 281 21.45 -1.97 -5.20
CA GLU A 281 21.70 -2.25 -6.62
C GLU A 281 21.94 -3.75 -6.86
N ALA A 282 22.61 -4.43 -5.94
CA ALA A 282 22.81 -5.87 -5.96
C ALA A 282 21.49 -6.64 -5.75
N ALA A 283 20.64 -6.17 -4.84
CA ALA A 283 19.31 -6.73 -4.62
C ALA A 283 18.37 -6.48 -5.81
N GLU A 284 18.42 -5.30 -6.44
CA GLU A 284 17.66 -5.02 -7.66
C GLU A 284 18.14 -5.83 -8.88
N ALA A 285 19.45 -6.04 -9.02
CA ALA A 285 19.99 -6.92 -10.05
C ALA A 285 19.43 -8.34 -9.88
N ALA A 286 19.52 -8.89 -8.67
CA ALA A 286 18.89 -10.16 -8.36
C ALA A 286 17.37 -10.15 -8.61
N ALA A 287 16.64 -9.09 -8.26
CA ALA A 287 15.20 -8.99 -8.54
C ALA A 287 14.86 -9.07 -10.05
N ARG A 288 15.68 -8.44 -10.92
CA ARG A 288 15.56 -8.54 -12.38
C ARG A 288 15.83 -9.96 -12.91
N ASP A 289 16.70 -10.72 -12.25
CA ASP A 289 17.04 -12.08 -12.66
C ASP A 289 16.01 -13.10 -12.14
N LEU A 290 15.60 -12.95 -10.89
CA LEU A 290 14.54 -13.73 -10.25
C LEU A 290 13.20 -13.57 -11.00
N ARG A 291 12.88 -12.36 -11.49
CA ARG A 291 11.71 -12.10 -12.33
C ARG A 291 11.71 -12.93 -13.61
N ARG A 292 12.88 -13.14 -14.22
CA ARG A 292 13.04 -13.98 -15.43
C ARG A 292 12.96 -15.48 -15.11
N LEU A 293 13.42 -15.89 -13.93
CA LEU A 293 13.48 -17.30 -13.52
C LEU A 293 12.15 -17.86 -12.99
N VAL A 294 11.33 -17.06 -12.30
CA VAL A 294 10.08 -17.54 -11.67
C VAL A 294 8.83 -16.72 -11.98
N GLY A 295 8.96 -15.61 -12.72
CA GLY A 295 7.86 -14.70 -13.02
C GLY A 295 7.48 -13.80 -11.85
N GLY A 296 6.31 -13.17 -11.94
CA GLY A 296 5.80 -12.23 -10.94
C GLY A 296 6.58 -10.91 -10.87
N THR A 297 6.52 -10.27 -9.70
CA THR A 297 7.16 -8.98 -9.41
C THR A 297 7.99 -9.06 -8.12
N PRO A 298 9.22 -9.63 -8.20
CA PRO A 298 10.15 -9.61 -7.06
C PRO A 298 10.53 -8.18 -6.69
N PHE A 299 10.59 -7.87 -5.39
CA PHE A 299 10.92 -6.54 -4.89
C PHE A 299 11.89 -6.58 -3.72
N VAL A 300 12.72 -5.53 -3.61
CA VAL A 300 13.70 -5.41 -2.53
C VAL A 300 13.00 -5.02 -1.22
N VAL A 301 13.36 -5.71 -0.15
CA VAL A 301 12.91 -5.47 1.23
C VAL A 301 14.15 -5.17 2.06
N ARG A 302 14.11 -4.09 2.85
CA ARG A 302 15.16 -3.82 3.82
C ARG A 302 14.98 -4.75 5.03
N THR A 303 16.01 -5.50 5.40
CA THR A 303 16.06 -6.19 6.70
C THR A 303 16.45 -5.20 7.80
N PRO A 304 15.85 -5.31 9.00
CA PRO A 304 16.25 -4.53 10.18
C PRO A 304 17.61 -5.00 10.73
#